data_AF-A0A0R1K2I3-F1
#
_entry.id   AF-A0A0R1K2I3-F1
#
_cell.length_a   1.000
_cell.length_b   1.000
_cell.length_c   1.000
_cell.angle_alpha   90.00
_cell.angle_beta   90.00
_cell.angle_gamma   90.00
#
_symmetry.space_group_name_H-M   'P 1'
#
loop_
_entity.id
_entity.type
_entity.pdbx_description
1 polymer ?
#
loop_
_entity_poly.entity_id
_entity_poly.type
_entity_poly.pdbx_seq_one_letter_code
_entity_poly.pdbx_strand_id
1 'polypeptide(L)'
;MMNSIVNDLNRALAQQILVNVYQVNQDVVYTGYVTAVGAQGLILATYDDYGLPDGAVFLDLNVVDEVEFSSDDLDNMAFRIQTAHDEHFVAAGGLTMHFDPQRDLRRQVLSHAWVDHLVIMLVLNQDQHFYEGLVTGIAADKVTIQLLNKFDYQDRPVREIDPSQIEVIEFQGQELSLQSAAATRLQKLPHQETVTVTSPELIAGTLRELVGRELFVALIPKHDQDLFFVGRVNTVTADAVILNLVDMTGQFGGYTLMRLSELHAVMLKSDYLQTMRLFTLLNQARQHPIQPVLNDERLFDATDDQFTARLTQAATFRSIIRLKLHDGTSVLGYPAQVGNQHFIFHEVVDNQVDQVGKAYAITDVDEVAFGYLDAYLTERQLKVEGDL
;
A
#
# COMPACT_ATOMS: atom_id res chain seq x y z
N MET A 1 22.69 9.17 24.33
CA MET A 1 21.79 8.59 23.32
C MET A 1 21.89 9.36 22.01
N MET A 2 21.62 10.67 21.96
CA MET A 2 21.72 11.47 20.71
C MET A 2 23.09 11.40 19.99
N ASN A 3 24.21 11.41 20.72
CA ASN A 3 25.55 11.21 20.11
C ASN A 3 25.76 9.79 19.53
N SER A 4 25.04 8.77 20.00
CA SER A 4 25.12 7.41 19.44
C SER A 4 24.34 7.33 18.14
N ILE A 5 23.08 7.81 18.15
CA ILE A 5 22.20 7.83 16.97
C ILE A 5 22.86 8.56 15.81
N VAL A 6 23.42 9.75 16.04
CA VAL A 6 24.11 10.52 14.99
C VAL A 6 25.34 9.76 14.46
N ASN A 7 26.09 9.04 15.30
CA ASN A 7 27.22 8.23 14.83
C ASN A 7 26.75 7.04 13.99
N ASP A 8 25.66 6.38 14.39
CA ASP A 8 25.07 5.26 13.67
C ASP A 8 24.52 5.71 12.31
N LEU A 9 23.81 6.83 12.25
CA LEU A 9 23.34 7.42 10.98
C LEU A 9 24.51 7.82 10.07
N ASN A 10 25.58 8.40 10.61
CA ASN A 10 26.77 8.72 9.83
C ASN A 10 27.50 7.47 9.33
N ARG A 11 27.49 6.38 10.11
CA ARG A 11 28.01 5.08 9.69
C ARG A 11 27.17 4.52 8.53
N ALA A 12 25.84 4.51 8.67
CA ALA A 12 24.92 4.07 7.63
C ALA A 12 25.12 4.87 6.33
N LEU A 13 25.23 6.20 6.42
CA LEU A 13 25.50 7.10 5.30
C LEU A 13 26.85 6.79 4.63
N ALA A 14 27.93 6.67 5.41
CA ALA A 14 29.27 6.46 4.87
C ALA A 14 29.45 5.09 4.20
N GLN A 15 28.75 4.08 4.70
CA GLN A 15 28.87 2.69 4.23
C GLN A 15 27.72 2.27 3.30
N GLN A 16 26.71 3.13 3.09
CA GLN A 16 25.52 2.83 2.30
C GLN A 16 24.82 1.55 2.75
N ILE A 17 24.56 1.47 4.06
CA ILE A 17 23.92 0.30 4.68
C ILE A 17 22.40 0.49 4.70
N LEU A 18 21.67 -0.57 4.37
CA LEU A 18 20.22 -0.62 4.55
C LEU A 18 19.92 -0.68 6.05
N VAL A 19 19.07 0.23 6.54
CA VAL A 19 18.77 0.34 7.97
C VAL A 19 17.28 0.47 8.20
N ASN A 20 16.84 0.03 9.38
CA ASN A 20 15.55 0.39 9.96
C ASN A 20 15.76 1.56 10.93
N VAL A 21 14.93 2.59 10.82
CA VAL A 21 14.93 3.74 11.72
C VAL A 21 13.63 3.74 12.52
N TYR A 22 13.76 3.50 13.82
CA TYR A 22 12.65 3.45 14.78
C TYR A 22 12.42 4.82 15.41
N GLN A 23 11.16 5.15 15.69
CA GLN A 23 10.75 6.44 16.24
C GLN A 23 10.26 6.30 17.69
N VAL A 24 10.48 7.32 18.52
CA VAL A 24 10.21 7.26 19.98
C VAL A 24 8.73 7.10 20.33
N ASN A 25 7.82 7.69 19.53
CA ASN A 25 6.37 7.75 19.85
C ASN A 25 5.49 7.37 18.65
N GLN A 26 6.03 6.62 17.69
CA GLN A 26 5.28 6.16 16.53
C GLN A 26 5.62 4.70 16.26
N ASP A 27 4.60 3.92 15.87
CA ASP A 27 4.76 2.52 15.47
C ASP A 27 5.29 2.38 14.03
N VAL A 28 5.49 3.50 13.33
CA VAL A 28 6.01 3.52 11.96
C VAL A 28 7.53 3.40 11.99
N VAL A 29 8.03 2.35 11.33
CA VAL A 29 9.45 2.09 11.09
C VAL A 29 9.77 2.46 9.65
N TYR A 30 10.85 3.19 9.43
CA TYR A 30 11.32 3.50 8.08
C TYR A 30 12.52 2.65 7.70
N THR A 31 12.40 1.91 6.60
CA THR A 31 13.47 1.08 6.04
C THR A 31 14.09 1.75 4.82
N GLY A 32 15.41 1.87 4.78
CA GLY A 32 16.06 2.52 3.65
C GLY A 32 17.54 2.85 3.82
N TYR A 33 18.04 3.75 2.96
CA TYR A 33 19.43 4.23 2.99
C TYR A 33 19.50 5.68 3.43
N VAL A 34 20.36 5.98 4.40
CA VAL A 34 20.60 7.37 4.85
C VAL A 34 21.33 8.11 3.74
N THR A 35 20.79 9.26 3.31
CA THR A 35 21.35 10.07 2.22
C THR A 35 21.90 11.41 2.69
N ALA A 36 21.41 11.94 3.82
CA ALA A 36 21.96 13.12 4.46
C ALA A 36 21.74 13.08 5.98
N VAL A 37 22.72 13.59 6.74
CA VAL A 37 22.62 13.80 8.19
C VAL A 37 23.01 15.24 8.48
N GLY A 38 22.04 16.05 8.91
CA GLY A 38 22.24 17.45 9.28
C GLY A 38 22.27 17.65 10.79
N ALA A 39 22.31 18.91 11.22
CA ALA A 39 22.39 19.24 12.65
C ALA A 39 21.10 18.92 13.45
N GLN A 40 19.94 18.90 12.79
CA GLN A 40 18.62 18.76 13.43
C GLN A 40 17.80 17.57 12.90
N GLY A 41 18.23 16.95 11.81
CA GLY A 41 17.46 15.91 11.16
C GLY A 41 18.29 15.12 10.17
N LEU A 42 17.68 14.10 9.58
CA LEU A 42 18.26 13.26 8.53
C LEU A 42 17.31 13.16 7.34
N ILE A 43 17.84 12.74 6.18
CA ILE A 43 17.05 12.28 5.03
C ILE A 43 17.36 10.80 4.81
N LEU A 44 16.31 9.98 4.75
CA LEU A 44 16.37 8.56 4.46
C LEU A 44 15.63 8.31 3.14
N ALA A 45 16.29 7.71 2.15
CA ALA A 45 15.62 7.21 0.96
C ALA A 45 14.97 5.87 1.29
N THR A 46 13.66 5.80 1.18
CA THR A 46 12.81 4.72 1.72
C THR A 46 12.46 3.68 0.66
N TYR A 47 12.15 2.48 1.14
CA TYR A 47 11.61 1.39 0.33
C TYR A 47 10.28 0.94 0.91
N ASP A 48 9.34 0.56 0.04
CA ASP A 48 8.06 -0.03 0.45
C ASP A 48 8.21 -1.53 0.78
N ASP A 49 7.12 -2.13 1.26
CA ASP A 49 7.04 -3.56 1.58
C ASP A 49 7.33 -4.49 0.40
N TYR A 50 7.38 -3.97 -0.84
CA TYR A 50 7.68 -4.72 -2.05
C TYR A 50 9.15 -4.59 -2.48
N GLY A 51 9.96 -3.84 -1.73
CA GLY A 51 11.35 -3.53 -2.09
C GLY A 51 11.45 -2.52 -3.23
N LEU A 52 10.41 -1.73 -3.48
CA LEU A 52 10.45 -0.64 -4.46
C LEU A 52 10.88 0.66 -3.79
N PRO A 53 11.69 1.50 -4.46
CA PRO A 53 11.97 2.85 -3.99
C PRO A 53 10.67 3.65 -3.80
N ASP A 54 10.43 4.08 -2.56
CA ASP A 54 9.22 4.81 -2.16
C ASP A 54 9.56 6.20 -1.62
N GLY A 55 10.34 6.93 -2.41
CA GLY A 55 10.69 8.31 -2.12
C GLY A 55 11.69 8.46 -0.98
N ALA A 56 11.42 9.40 -0.09
CA ALA A 56 12.25 9.68 1.07
C ALA A 56 11.46 10.32 2.21
N VAL A 57 12.05 10.23 3.39
CA VAL A 57 11.56 10.84 4.61
C VAL A 57 12.62 11.76 5.22
N PHE A 58 12.19 12.95 5.65
CA PHE A 58 12.90 13.76 6.64
C PHE A 58 12.43 13.36 8.03
N LEU A 59 13.39 13.11 8.93
CA LEU A 59 13.12 12.86 10.35
C LEU A 59 13.90 13.86 11.19
N ASP A 60 13.22 14.52 12.13
CA ASP A 60 13.89 15.27 13.20
C ASP A 60 14.67 14.30 14.09
N LEU A 61 15.91 14.64 14.44
CA LEU A 61 16.77 13.76 15.25
C LEU A 61 16.19 13.48 16.64
N ASN A 62 15.31 14.36 17.16
CA ASN A 62 14.68 14.17 18.46
C ASN A 62 13.59 13.10 18.46
N VAL A 63 13.08 12.68 17.29
CA VAL A 63 12.08 11.62 17.19
C VAL A 63 12.67 10.25 16.89
N VAL A 64 13.96 10.17 16.55
CA VAL A 64 14.66 8.90 16.33
C VAL A 64 15.00 8.24 17.66
N ASP A 65 14.58 6.99 17.83
CA ASP A 65 14.88 6.17 19.00
C ASP A 65 16.10 5.27 18.75
N GLU A 66 16.04 4.49 17.67
CA GLU A 66 17.04 3.47 17.34
C GLU A 66 17.30 3.40 15.82
N VAL A 67 18.53 3.02 15.47
CA VAL A 67 18.93 2.66 14.10
C VAL A 67 19.41 1.22 14.12
N GLU A 68 18.68 0.35 13.46
CA GLU A 68 18.98 -1.08 13.35
C GLU A 68 19.69 -1.39 12.03
N PHE A 69 20.69 -2.27 12.08
CA PHE A 69 21.57 -2.59 10.95
C PHE A 69 21.49 -4.06 10.51
N SER A 70 20.77 -4.90 11.26
CA SER A 70 20.74 -6.34 11.06
C SER A 70 19.51 -6.92 11.75
N SER A 71 18.60 -7.48 10.96
CA SER A 71 17.39 -8.17 11.40
C SER A 71 16.87 -9.04 10.25
N ASP A 72 16.03 -10.03 10.56
CA ASP A 72 15.38 -10.85 9.53
C ASP A 72 14.55 -9.98 8.58
N ASP A 73 13.96 -8.89 9.09
CA ASP A 73 13.25 -7.88 8.31
C ASP A 73 14.16 -7.19 7.27
N LEU A 74 15.38 -6.77 7.66
CA LEU A 74 16.34 -6.17 6.74
C LEU A 74 16.86 -7.16 5.70
N ASP A 75 17.03 -8.43 6.06
CA ASP A 75 17.39 -9.50 5.13
C ASP A 75 16.26 -9.74 4.12
N ASN A 76 15.00 -9.77 4.59
CA ASN A 76 13.81 -9.86 3.74
C ASN A 76 13.70 -8.66 2.79
N MET A 77 13.91 -7.44 3.30
CA MET A 77 13.87 -6.23 2.49
C MET A 77 14.96 -6.25 1.42
N ALA A 78 16.19 -6.64 1.77
CA ALA A 78 17.28 -6.78 0.81
C ALA A 78 16.94 -7.79 -0.30
N PHE A 79 16.32 -8.92 0.05
CA PHE A 79 15.81 -9.90 -0.91
C PHE A 79 14.74 -9.29 -1.84
N ARG A 80 13.79 -8.52 -1.29
CA ARG A 80 12.72 -7.88 -2.06
C ARG A 80 13.26 -6.81 -3.01
N ILE A 81 14.19 -5.96 -2.55
CA ILE A 81 14.88 -4.97 -3.40
C ILE A 81 15.58 -5.65 -4.58
N GLN A 82 16.32 -6.74 -4.32
CA GLN A 82 17.00 -7.48 -5.38
C GLN A 82 16.00 -8.11 -6.36
N THR A 83 14.92 -8.70 -5.84
CA THR A 83 13.86 -9.31 -6.66
C THR A 83 13.17 -8.27 -7.54
N ALA A 84 12.82 -7.11 -6.98
CA ALA A 84 12.18 -6.02 -7.72
C ALA A 84 13.08 -5.52 -8.85
N HIS A 85 14.39 -5.41 -8.62
CA HIS A 85 15.37 -5.10 -9.65
C HIS A 85 15.41 -6.16 -10.76
N ASP A 86 15.51 -7.44 -10.39
CA ASP A 86 15.68 -8.55 -11.36
C ASP A 86 14.41 -8.78 -12.20
N GLU A 87 13.24 -8.63 -11.59
CA GLU A 87 11.93 -8.74 -12.25
C GLU A 87 11.48 -7.42 -12.91
N HIS A 88 12.32 -6.38 -12.86
CA HIS A 88 12.08 -5.07 -13.48
C HIS A 88 10.75 -4.45 -13.05
N PHE A 89 10.44 -4.52 -11.75
CA PHE A 89 9.23 -3.93 -11.22
C PHE A 89 9.15 -2.44 -11.53
N VAL A 90 7.92 -1.99 -11.75
CA VAL A 90 7.61 -0.59 -12.00
C VAL A 90 7.71 0.16 -10.69
N ALA A 91 8.75 0.97 -10.55
CA ALA A 91 8.97 1.84 -9.39
C ALA A 91 8.68 3.31 -9.73
N ALA A 92 8.39 4.10 -8.70
CA ALA A 92 8.61 5.54 -8.78
C ALA A 92 10.11 5.84 -8.93
N GLY A 93 10.46 7.04 -9.39
CA GLY A 93 11.87 7.43 -9.60
C GLY A 93 12.72 7.52 -8.32
N GLY A 94 12.14 7.24 -7.14
CA GLY A 94 12.77 7.38 -5.84
C GLY A 94 13.14 8.82 -5.51
N LEU A 95 14.06 8.98 -4.55
CA LEU A 95 14.63 10.27 -4.19
C LEU A 95 15.48 10.83 -5.34
N THR A 96 15.09 11.98 -5.88
CA THR A 96 15.85 12.68 -6.95
C THR A 96 16.50 13.98 -6.48
N MET A 97 16.16 14.44 -5.27
CA MET A 97 16.70 15.67 -4.69
C MET A 97 18.07 15.45 -4.07
N HIS A 98 18.86 16.53 -4.03
CA HIS A 98 20.17 16.55 -3.40
C HIS A 98 20.15 17.56 -2.25
N PHE A 99 20.65 17.15 -1.09
CA PHE A 99 20.59 17.95 0.14
C PHE A 99 21.97 18.35 0.64
N ASP A 100 22.09 19.59 1.11
CA ASP A 100 23.28 20.08 1.80
C ASP A 100 23.12 19.89 3.32
N PRO A 101 23.89 18.97 3.96
CA PRO A 101 23.78 18.69 5.38
C PRO A 101 24.24 19.85 6.28
N GLN A 102 24.94 20.85 5.73
CA GLN A 102 25.35 22.05 6.48
C GLN A 102 24.21 23.06 6.65
N ARG A 103 23.12 22.88 5.91
CA ARG A 103 21.92 23.74 5.97
C ARG A 103 20.76 22.94 6.57
N ASP A 104 19.72 23.67 6.96
CA ASP A 104 18.50 23.08 7.50
C ASP A 104 17.84 22.18 6.44
N LEU A 105 17.89 20.86 6.66
CA LEU A 105 17.34 19.84 5.76
C LEU A 105 15.82 19.96 5.64
N ARG A 106 15.12 20.24 6.75
CA ARG A 106 13.67 20.42 6.77
C ARG A 106 13.26 21.56 5.83
N ARG A 107 13.95 22.71 5.92
CA ARG A 107 13.70 23.85 5.03
C ARG A 107 13.99 23.53 3.57
N GLN A 108 15.02 22.73 3.29
CA GLN A 108 15.33 22.30 1.93
C GLN A 108 14.19 21.46 1.35
N VAL A 109 13.71 20.44 2.08
CA VAL A 109 12.57 19.60 1.65
C VAL A 109 11.34 20.45 1.37
N LEU A 110 10.95 21.32 2.31
CA LEU A 110 9.78 22.19 2.14
C LEU A 110 9.95 23.11 0.92
N SER A 111 11.14 23.68 0.72
CA SER A 111 11.44 24.57 -0.42
C SER A 111 11.34 23.85 -1.75
N HIS A 112 11.87 22.63 -1.83
CA HIS A 112 11.70 21.78 -3.01
C HIS A 112 10.23 21.44 -3.25
N ALA A 113 9.51 21.02 -2.22
CA ALA A 113 8.08 20.71 -2.33
C ALA A 113 7.26 21.90 -2.85
N TRP A 114 7.59 23.13 -2.42
CA TRP A 114 6.93 24.33 -2.91
C TRP A 114 7.24 24.64 -4.37
N VAL A 115 8.53 24.60 -4.75
CA VAL A 115 8.96 24.93 -6.13
C VAL A 115 8.46 23.88 -7.13
N ASP A 116 8.57 22.61 -6.78
CA ASP A 116 8.26 21.48 -7.65
C ASP A 116 6.78 21.06 -7.54
N HIS A 117 5.98 21.77 -6.73
CA HIS A 117 4.55 21.50 -6.49
C HIS A 117 4.29 20.06 -6.05
N LEU A 118 5.11 19.57 -5.14
CA LEU A 118 4.99 18.22 -4.61
C LEU A 118 3.95 18.19 -3.50
N VAL A 119 3.15 17.13 -3.53
CA VAL A 119 2.39 16.69 -2.38
C VAL A 119 3.35 16.00 -1.44
N ILE A 120 3.29 16.40 -0.17
CA ILE A 120 4.06 15.83 0.93
C ILE A 120 3.09 15.36 2.01
N MET A 121 3.53 14.40 2.81
CA MET A 121 2.86 14.05 4.06
C MET A 121 3.66 14.60 5.24
N LEU A 122 2.97 15.19 6.20
CA LEU A 122 3.56 15.72 7.43
C LEU A 122 3.05 15.00 8.67
N VAL A 123 3.93 14.84 9.65
CA VAL A 123 3.56 14.59 11.05
C VAL A 123 4.09 15.73 11.93
N LEU A 124 3.24 16.23 12.82
CA LEU A 124 3.54 17.35 13.70
C LEU A 124 3.78 16.86 15.14
N ASN A 125 4.57 17.60 15.89
CA ASN A 125 4.83 17.32 17.30
C ASN A 125 3.52 17.23 18.09
N GLN A 126 3.38 16.16 18.88
CA GLN A 126 2.19 15.88 19.70
C GLN A 126 0.89 15.72 18.90
N ASP A 127 0.98 15.51 17.59
CA ASP A 127 -0.15 15.28 16.71
C ASP A 127 0.06 13.97 15.93
N GLN A 128 -0.76 12.97 16.21
CA GLN A 128 -0.68 11.66 15.55
C GLN A 128 -1.39 11.65 14.18
N HIS A 129 -1.92 12.78 13.71
CA HIS A 129 -2.54 12.85 12.40
C HIS A 129 -1.50 13.02 11.29
N PHE A 130 -1.72 12.29 10.20
CA PHE A 130 -1.01 12.46 8.95
C PHE A 130 -1.67 13.55 8.10
N TYR A 131 -0.89 14.53 7.65
CA TYR A 131 -1.38 15.61 6.80
C TYR A 131 -0.77 15.54 5.41
N GLU A 132 -1.57 15.12 4.42
CA GLU A 132 -1.18 15.14 3.01
C GLU A 132 -1.58 16.48 2.36
N GLY A 133 -0.64 17.14 1.67
CA GLY A 133 -0.97 18.41 1.02
C GLY A 133 0.14 19.03 0.18
N LEU A 134 -0.23 20.09 -0.53
CA LEU A 134 0.70 20.91 -1.32
C LEU A 134 1.26 22.04 -0.47
N VAL A 135 2.58 22.21 -0.50
CA VAL A 135 3.19 23.44 0.02
C VAL A 135 2.87 24.58 -0.93
N THR A 136 2.21 25.63 -0.43
CA THR A 136 1.75 26.77 -1.22
C THR A 136 2.46 28.08 -0.87
N GLY A 137 3.17 28.12 0.26
CA GLY A 137 3.99 29.26 0.64
C GLY A 137 5.00 28.92 1.72
N ILE A 138 6.15 29.60 1.68
CA ILE A 138 7.22 29.46 2.67
C ILE A 138 7.66 30.85 3.12
N ALA A 139 7.69 31.04 4.43
CA ALA A 139 8.29 32.19 5.10
C ALA A 139 9.33 31.72 6.13
N ALA A 140 9.93 32.65 6.88
CA ALA A 140 10.98 32.33 7.82
C ALA A 140 10.51 31.48 9.01
N ASP A 141 9.27 31.69 9.45
CA ASP A 141 8.64 31.16 10.66
C ASP A 141 7.33 30.40 10.38
N LYS A 142 6.94 30.30 9.11
CA LYS A 142 5.73 29.58 8.71
C LYS A 142 5.86 28.91 7.34
N VAL A 143 5.20 27.76 7.21
CA VAL A 143 4.89 27.12 5.94
C VAL A 143 3.37 27.04 5.79
N THR A 144 2.87 27.35 4.59
CA THR A 144 1.45 27.28 4.27
C THR A 144 1.20 26.04 3.41
N ILE A 145 0.28 25.18 3.86
CA ILE A 145 -0.07 23.93 3.18
C ILE A 145 -1.55 23.91 2.84
N GLN A 146 -1.85 23.58 1.58
CA GLN A 146 -3.18 23.25 1.13
C GLN A 146 -3.37 21.74 1.29
N LEU A 147 -4.16 21.32 2.28
CA LEU A 147 -4.43 19.91 2.51
C LEU A 147 -5.29 19.34 1.38
N LEU A 148 -5.03 18.08 1.05
CA LEU A 148 -5.76 17.30 0.07
C LEU A 148 -6.56 16.23 0.78
N ASN A 149 -7.88 16.27 0.66
CA ASN A 149 -8.74 15.19 1.13
C ASN A 149 -9.25 14.38 -0.08
N LYS A 150 -8.65 13.21 -0.29
CA LYS A 150 -9.01 12.29 -1.39
C LYS A 150 -10.36 11.59 -1.18
N PHE A 151 -10.93 11.69 0.02
CA PHE A 151 -12.22 11.10 0.41
C PHE A 151 -13.37 12.11 0.35
N ASP A 152 -13.08 13.40 0.48
CA ASP A 152 -14.05 14.49 0.36
C ASP A 152 -13.43 15.74 -0.28
N TYR A 153 -13.79 16.00 -1.53
CA TYR A 153 -13.29 17.15 -2.29
C TYR A 153 -13.84 18.50 -1.83
N GLN A 154 -14.84 18.55 -0.94
CA GLN A 154 -15.30 19.80 -0.33
C GLN A 154 -14.38 20.23 0.81
N ASP A 155 -13.71 19.28 1.46
CA ASP A 155 -12.80 19.50 2.57
C ASP A 155 -11.38 19.80 2.08
N ARG A 156 -11.07 21.09 1.90
CA ARG A 156 -9.76 21.56 1.42
C ARG A 156 -9.17 22.63 2.35
N PRO A 157 -8.88 22.30 3.61
CA PRO A 157 -8.39 23.28 4.57
C PRO A 157 -6.96 23.74 4.22
N VAL A 158 -6.72 25.03 4.44
CA VAL A 158 -5.36 25.61 4.42
C VAL A 158 -4.85 25.66 5.84
N ARG A 159 -3.63 25.17 6.07
CA ARG A 159 -2.95 25.25 7.36
C ARG A 159 -1.68 26.09 7.25
N GLU A 160 -1.45 26.91 8.26
CA GLU A 160 -0.16 27.55 8.50
C GLU A 160 0.52 26.83 9.66
N ILE A 161 1.74 26.35 9.44
CA ILE A 161 2.48 25.50 10.38
C ILE A 161 3.84 26.17 10.63
N ASP A 162 4.28 26.23 11.89
CA ASP A 162 5.67 26.58 12.20
C ASP A 162 6.56 25.39 11.79
N PRO A 163 7.55 25.57 10.90
CA PRO A 163 8.41 24.48 10.47
C PRO A 163 9.07 23.73 11.63
N SER A 164 9.33 24.37 12.78
CA SER A 164 9.94 23.67 13.93
C SER A 164 9.03 22.61 14.56
N GLN A 165 7.72 22.63 14.27
CA GLN A 165 6.74 21.66 14.76
C GLN A 165 6.69 20.39 13.90
N ILE A 166 7.35 20.39 12.74
CA ILE A 166 7.30 19.28 11.80
C ILE A 166 8.38 18.26 12.19
N GLU A 167 7.95 17.10 12.65
CA GLU A 167 8.82 15.99 13.05
C GLU A 167 9.18 15.09 11.88
N VAL A 168 8.21 14.87 10.98
CA VAL A 168 8.34 13.98 9.83
C VAL A 168 7.85 14.67 8.57
N ILE A 169 8.58 14.51 7.47
CA ILE A 169 8.11 14.87 6.11
C ILE A 169 8.37 13.70 5.18
N GLU A 170 7.33 13.06 4.67
CA GLU A 170 7.46 12.12 3.56
C GLU A 170 7.25 12.84 2.22
N PHE A 171 8.08 12.51 1.25
CA PHE A 171 8.08 13.14 -0.06
C PHE A 171 8.61 12.20 -1.14
N GLN A 172 8.17 12.42 -2.38
CA GLN A 172 8.55 11.61 -3.56
C GLN A 172 8.20 10.11 -3.47
N GLY A 173 7.42 9.68 -2.47
CA GLY A 173 6.80 8.35 -2.44
C GLY A 173 5.92 8.11 -3.67
N GLN A 174 5.61 6.87 -3.98
CA GLN A 174 4.87 6.50 -5.19
C GLN A 174 3.47 7.13 -5.20
N GLU A 175 2.73 7.02 -4.10
CA GLU A 175 1.42 7.65 -3.98
C GLU A 175 1.55 9.18 -4.01
N LEU A 176 2.46 9.77 -3.23
CA LEU A 176 2.68 11.22 -3.17
C LEU A 176 3.08 11.80 -4.53
N SER A 177 3.91 11.10 -5.30
CA SER A 177 4.32 11.49 -6.65
C SER A 177 3.15 11.43 -7.63
N LEU A 178 2.27 10.43 -7.47
CA LEU A 178 1.06 10.34 -8.27
C LEU A 178 0.05 11.42 -7.91
N GLN A 179 -0.14 11.69 -6.62
CA GLN A 179 -0.93 12.81 -6.12
C GLN A 179 -0.41 14.14 -6.64
N SER A 180 0.91 14.36 -6.63
CA SER A 180 1.57 15.55 -7.19
C SER A 180 1.23 15.74 -8.67
N ALA A 181 1.34 14.66 -9.46
CA ALA A 181 0.99 14.68 -10.87
C ALA A 181 -0.52 14.88 -11.12
N ALA A 182 -1.36 14.38 -10.22
CA ALA A 182 -2.82 14.47 -10.29
C ALA A 182 -3.37 15.79 -9.72
N ALA A 183 -2.61 16.53 -8.92
CA ALA A 183 -3.11 17.59 -8.04
C ALA A 183 -3.91 18.67 -8.79
N THR A 184 -3.38 19.15 -9.92
CA THR A 184 -4.06 20.16 -10.76
C THR A 184 -5.41 19.65 -11.29
N ARG A 185 -5.53 18.33 -11.53
CA ARG A 185 -6.76 17.72 -12.02
C ARG A 185 -7.71 17.41 -10.88
N LEU A 186 -7.24 16.88 -9.76
CA LEU A 186 -8.01 16.64 -8.53
C LEU A 186 -8.71 17.91 -8.06
N GLN A 187 -8.00 19.04 -8.05
CA GLN A 187 -8.58 20.33 -7.66
C GLN A 187 -9.76 20.78 -8.55
N LYS A 188 -9.83 20.28 -9.79
CA LYS A 188 -10.89 20.61 -10.77
C LYS A 188 -12.02 19.58 -10.79
N LEU A 189 -11.87 18.44 -10.13
CA LEU A 189 -12.95 17.47 -10.05
C LEU A 189 -14.06 18.01 -9.13
N PRO A 190 -15.33 17.90 -9.55
CA PRO A 190 -16.44 18.23 -8.68
C PRO A 190 -16.58 17.17 -7.58
N HIS A 191 -17.05 17.60 -6.41
CA HIS A 191 -17.49 16.67 -5.38
C HIS A 191 -18.56 15.72 -5.92
N GLN A 192 -18.42 14.45 -5.61
CA GLN A 192 -19.33 13.37 -5.93
C GLN A 192 -19.90 12.80 -4.64
N GLU A 193 -21.17 13.11 -4.41
CA GLU A 193 -21.97 12.52 -3.33
C GLU A 193 -21.85 11.00 -3.34
N THR A 194 -21.63 10.44 -2.14
CA THR A 194 -21.43 9.01 -1.95
C THR A 194 -22.72 8.25 -2.21
N VAL A 195 -22.64 7.22 -3.05
CA VAL A 195 -23.78 6.32 -3.33
C VAL A 195 -23.40 4.91 -2.91
N THR A 196 -24.17 4.36 -1.98
CA THR A 196 -23.91 3.04 -1.38
C THR A 196 -25.15 2.16 -1.45
N VAL A 197 -24.95 0.87 -1.73
CA VAL A 197 -25.98 -0.17 -1.72
C VAL A 197 -25.72 -1.08 -0.52
N THR A 198 -26.73 -1.25 0.35
CA THR A 198 -26.61 -2.04 1.60
C THR A 198 -27.57 -3.22 1.69
N SER A 199 -28.61 -3.28 0.84
CA SER A 199 -29.53 -4.43 0.81
C SER A 199 -28.84 -5.62 0.13
N PRO A 200 -28.77 -6.80 0.78
CA PRO A 200 -28.14 -7.99 0.20
C PRO A 200 -28.72 -8.38 -1.17
N GLU A 201 -30.05 -8.25 -1.34
CA GLU A 201 -30.72 -8.57 -2.59
C GLU A 201 -30.30 -7.60 -3.72
N LEU A 202 -30.15 -6.31 -3.39
CA LEU A 202 -29.73 -5.29 -4.34
C LEU A 202 -28.22 -5.35 -4.63
N ILE A 203 -27.39 -5.72 -3.65
CA ILE A 203 -25.94 -5.85 -3.82
C ILE A 203 -25.63 -6.83 -4.96
N ALA A 204 -26.18 -8.05 -4.90
CA ALA A 204 -25.90 -9.07 -5.90
C ALA A 204 -26.37 -8.66 -7.30
N GLY A 205 -27.57 -8.06 -7.41
CA GLY A 205 -28.09 -7.53 -8.67
C GLY A 205 -27.20 -6.42 -9.24
N THR A 206 -26.81 -5.47 -8.39
CA THR A 206 -25.96 -4.33 -8.76
C THR A 206 -24.59 -4.79 -9.26
N LEU A 207 -23.93 -5.70 -8.54
CA LEU A 207 -22.62 -6.22 -8.95
C LEU A 207 -22.71 -6.97 -10.29
N ARG A 208 -23.76 -7.77 -10.52
CA ARG A 208 -23.95 -8.45 -11.81
C ARG A 208 -24.09 -7.48 -12.98
N GLU A 209 -24.77 -6.35 -12.78
CA GLU A 209 -24.89 -5.32 -13.82
C GLU A 209 -23.56 -4.66 -14.17
N LEU A 210 -22.59 -4.69 -13.24
CA LEU A 210 -21.26 -4.07 -13.38
C LEU A 210 -20.20 -5.00 -13.96
N VAL A 211 -20.47 -6.30 -14.09
CA VAL A 211 -19.56 -7.26 -14.72
C VAL A 211 -19.15 -6.78 -16.11
N GLY A 212 -17.83 -6.73 -16.35
CA GLY A 212 -17.25 -6.30 -17.63
C GLY A 212 -17.37 -4.80 -17.92
N ARG A 213 -17.78 -3.98 -16.94
CA ARG A 213 -17.78 -2.51 -17.08
C ARG A 213 -16.50 -1.91 -16.51
N GLU A 214 -16.04 -0.85 -17.15
CA GLU A 214 -14.91 -0.03 -16.71
C GLU A 214 -15.31 0.96 -15.59
N LEU A 215 -16.01 0.45 -14.56
CA LEU A 215 -16.48 1.22 -13.41
C LEU A 215 -15.88 0.65 -12.13
N PHE A 216 -15.28 1.54 -11.33
CA PHE A 216 -14.80 1.18 -10.00
C PHE A 216 -15.95 1.12 -8.99
N VAL A 217 -15.86 0.14 -8.09
CA VAL A 217 -16.67 0.02 -6.88
C VAL A 217 -15.76 -0.15 -5.69
N ALA A 218 -16.26 0.16 -4.49
CA ALA A 218 -15.65 -0.29 -3.25
C ALA A 218 -16.55 -1.35 -2.58
N LEU A 219 -16.00 -2.51 -2.27
CA LEU A 219 -16.67 -3.51 -1.43
C LEU A 219 -16.31 -3.25 0.03
N ILE A 220 -17.33 -3.15 0.89
CA ILE A 220 -17.17 -2.95 2.33
C ILE A 220 -17.61 -4.25 3.02
N PRO A 221 -16.70 -5.00 3.65
CA PRO A 221 -17.03 -6.24 4.32
C PRO A 221 -17.71 -6.00 5.68
N LYS A 222 -18.33 -7.04 6.25
CA LYS A 222 -19.00 -6.98 7.55
C LYS A 222 -18.05 -6.99 8.75
N HIS A 223 -16.94 -7.71 8.62
CA HIS A 223 -16.00 -7.94 9.73
C HIS A 223 -15.17 -6.69 10.06
N ASP A 224 -15.02 -5.78 9.09
CA ASP A 224 -14.33 -4.50 9.24
C ASP A 224 -14.93 -3.50 8.25
N GLN A 225 -15.63 -2.49 8.76
CA GLN A 225 -16.30 -1.49 7.91
C GLN A 225 -15.39 -0.31 7.56
N ASP A 226 -14.23 -0.21 8.19
CA ASP A 226 -13.21 0.79 7.88
C ASP A 226 -12.33 0.32 6.71
N LEU A 227 -12.25 -1.01 6.50
CA LEU A 227 -11.62 -1.60 5.34
C LEU A 227 -12.57 -1.60 4.13
N PHE A 228 -12.05 -1.23 2.95
CA PHE A 228 -12.80 -1.37 1.71
C PHE A 228 -11.89 -1.75 0.53
N PHE A 229 -12.40 -2.61 -0.34
CA PHE A 229 -11.68 -3.11 -1.51
C PHE A 229 -12.11 -2.35 -2.75
N VAL A 230 -11.21 -1.57 -3.35
CA VAL A 230 -11.51 -0.85 -4.60
C VAL A 230 -11.10 -1.67 -5.81
N GLY A 231 -12.00 -1.81 -6.77
CA GLY A 231 -11.72 -2.57 -7.98
C GLY A 231 -12.84 -2.55 -8.99
N ARG A 232 -12.66 -3.33 -10.06
CA ARG A 232 -13.67 -3.59 -11.09
C ARG A 232 -14.26 -4.97 -10.86
N VAL A 233 -15.57 -5.10 -11.07
CA VAL A 233 -16.25 -6.38 -10.94
C VAL A 233 -15.86 -7.29 -12.11
N ASN A 234 -15.19 -8.40 -11.82
CA ASN A 234 -14.80 -9.39 -12.81
C ASN A 234 -15.93 -10.38 -13.04
N THR A 235 -16.33 -11.09 -11.98
CA THR A 235 -17.33 -12.15 -12.04
C THR A 235 -18.19 -12.12 -10.78
N VAL A 236 -19.46 -12.48 -10.93
CA VAL A 236 -20.41 -12.68 -9.82
C VAL A 236 -21.10 -14.02 -10.01
N THR A 237 -21.03 -14.88 -9.00
CA THR A 237 -21.71 -16.18 -8.97
C THR A 237 -23.03 -16.09 -8.20
N ALA A 238 -23.61 -17.22 -7.79
CA ALA A 238 -24.78 -17.25 -6.93
C ALA A 238 -24.48 -16.69 -5.52
N ASP A 239 -23.26 -16.86 -5.02
CA ASP A 239 -22.87 -16.64 -3.63
C ASP A 239 -21.58 -15.83 -3.45
N ALA A 240 -20.86 -15.49 -4.53
CA ALA A 240 -19.58 -14.80 -4.45
C ALA A 240 -19.39 -13.73 -5.53
N VAL A 241 -18.43 -12.84 -5.30
CA VAL A 241 -17.94 -11.84 -6.26
C VAL A 241 -16.42 -11.91 -6.34
N ILE A 242 -15.88 -11.77 -7.55
CA ILE A 242 -14.46 -11.55 -7.80
C ILE A 242 -14.25 -10.12 -8.28
N LEU A 243 -13.33 -9.41 -7.63
CA LEU A 243 -12.86 -8.08 -8.04
C LEU A 243 -11.45 -8.15 -8.61
N ASN A 244 -11.22 -7.39 -9.68
CA ASN A 244 -9.89 -6.93 -10.08
C ASN A 244 -9.55 -5.73 -9.20
N LEU A 245 -8.67 -5.92 -8.23
CA LEU A 245 -8.29 -4.88 -7.29
C LEU A 245 -7.39 -3.85 -7.94
N VAL A 246 -7.51 -2.63 -7.44
CA VAL A 246 -6.57 -1.54 -7.69
C VAL A 246 -5.98 -1.10 -6.37
N ASP A 247 -4.66 -0.97 -6.33
CA ASP A 247 -3.94 -0.49 -5.14
C ASP A 247 -4.09 1.03 -4.95
N MET A 248 -3.56 1.56 -3.84
CA MET A 248 -3.64 2.99 -3.52
C MET A 248 -2.90 3.87 -4.52
N THR A 249 -1.97 3.30 -5.30
CA THR A 249 -1.25 3.99 -6.37
C THR A 249 -1.97 3.88 -7.71
N GLY A 250 -3.15 3.26 -7.77
CA GLY A 250 -3.94 3.15 -9.00
C GLY A 250 -3.45 2.08 -9.98
N GLN A 251 -2.53 1.19 -9.59
CA GLN A 251 -2.11 0.03 -10.39
C GLN A 251 -2.97 -1.19 -10.05
N PHE A 252 -2.95 -2.20 -10.91
CA PHE A 252 -3.58 -3.49 -10.62
C PHE A 252 -2.94 -4.15 -9.39
N GLY A 253 -3.73 -4.37 -8.35
CA GLY A 253 -3.28 -4.89 -7.05
C GLY A 253 -3.55 -6.38 -6.82
N GLY A 254 -4.08 -7.10 -7.82
CA GLY A 254 -4.43 -8.52 -7.71
C GLY A 254 -5.94 -8.77 -7.71
N TYR A 255 -6.36 -9.90 -7.15
CA TYR A 255 -7.76 -10.29 -7.10
C TYR A 255 -8.22 -10.54 -5.66
N THR A 256 -9.49 -10.25 -5.40
CA THR A 256 -10.20 -10.76 -4.22
C THR A 256 -11.45 -11.51 -4.66
N LEU A 257 -11.66 -12.69 -4.08
CA LEU A 257 -12.90 -13.45 -4.11
C LEU A 257 -13.56 -13.29 -2.75
N MET A 258 -14.80 -12.81 -2.70
CA MET A 258 -15.53 -12.59 -1.45
C MET A 258 -16.93 -13.17 -1.53
N ARG A 259 -17.42 -13.76 -0.43
CA ARG A 259 -18.82 -14.16 -0.30
C ARG A 259 -19.73 -12.95 -0.31
N LEU A 260 -20.81 -13.01 -1.09
CA LEU A 260 -21.84 -11.97 -1.10
C LEU A 260 -22.51 -11.80 0.27
N SER A 261 -22.58 -12.88 1.07
CA SER A 261 -23.09 -12.83 2.44
C SER A 261 -22.23 -11.97 3.36
N GLU A 262 -20.95 -11.77 3.05
CA GLU A 262 -20.01 -11.05 3.90
C GLU A 262 -19.85 -9.58 3.53
N LEU A 263 -20.59 -9.13 2.51
CA LEU A 263 -20.68 -7.72 2.17
C LEU A 263 -21.63 -7.01 3.12
N HIS A 264 -21.11 -5.97 3.78
CA HIS A 264 -21.94 -4.98 4.47
C HIS A 264 -22.55 -4.02 3.47
N ALA A 265 -21.74 -3.56 2.52
CA ALA A 265 -22.15 -2.56 1.54
C ALA A 265 -21.29 -2.59 0.27
N VAL A 266 -21.83 -1.99 -0.80
CA VAL A 266 -21.10 -1.68 -2.03
C VAL A 266 -21.21 -0.19 -2.32
N MET A 267 -20.08 0.50 -2.34
CA MET A 267 -19.98 1.90 -2.75
C MET A 267 -19.82 1.98 -4.26
N LEU A 268 -20.71 2.72 -4.92
CA LEU A 268 -20.76 2.89 -6.37
C LEU A 268 -20.19 4.22 -6.85
N LYS A 269 -20.24 5.24 -5.98
CA LYS A 269 -19.75 6.59 -6.25
C LYS A 269 -19.20 7.18 -4.97
N SER A 270 -18.10 7.91 -5.08
CA SER A 270 -17.52 8.78 -4.06
C SER A 270 -16.38 9.58 -4.69
N ASP A 271 -15.88 10.59 -3.98
CA ASP A 271 -14.66 11.29 -4.37
C ASP A 271 -13.45 10.37 -4.41
N TYR A 272 -13.36 9.40 -3.49
CA TYR A 272 -12.28 8.42 -3.50
C TYR A 272 -12.28 7.57 -4.78
N LEU A 273 -13.44 7.08 -5.23
CA LEU A 273 -13.54 6.35 -6.49
C LEU A 273 -13.19 7.23 -7.72
N GLN A 274 -13.46 8.54 -7.66
CA GLN A 274 -12.97 9.47 -8.68
C GLN A 274 -11.44 9.61 -8.66
N THR A 275 -10.83 9.69 -7.47
CA THR A 275 -9.37 9.73 -7.28
C THR A 275 -8.72 8.48 -7.87
N MET A 276 -9.20 7.29 -7.50
CA MET A 276 -8.66 6.02 -7.99
C MET A 276 -8.79 5.89 -9.50
N ARG A 277 -9.91 6.35 -10.08
CA ARG A 277 -10.06 6.41 -11.54
C ARG A 277 -9.01 7.30 -12.19
N LEU A 278 -8.74 8.47 -11.63
CA LEU A 278 -7.72 9.39 -12.15
C LEU A 278 -6.32 8.76 -12.04
N PHE A 279 -6.00 8.12 -10.92
CA PHE A 279 -4.72 7.45 -10.72
C PHE A 279 -4.49 6.32 -11.73
N THR A 280 -5.48 5.45 -11.93
CA THR A 280 -5.38 4.40 -12.95
C THR A 280 -5.19 4.96 -14.35
N LEU A 281 -5.89 6.04 -14.72
CA LEU A 281 -5.71 6.69 -16.03
C LEU A 281 -4.31 7.28 -16.20
N LEU A 282 -3.73 7.84 -15.13
CA LEU A 282 -2.36 8.36 -15.15
C LEU A 282 -1.33 7.24 -15.31
N ASN A 283 -1.50 6.12 -14.62
CA ASN A 283 -0.64 4.95 -14.77
C ASN A 283 -0.74 4.35 -16.18
N GLN A 284 -1.94 4.23 -16.73
CA GLN A 284 -2.15 3.80 -18.12
C GLN A 284 -1.42 4.73 -19.11
N ALA A 285 -1.53 6.05 -18.92
CA ALA A 285 -0.83 7.04 -19.76
C ALA A 285 0.70 6.95 -19.65
N ARG A 286 1.22 6.50 -18.50
CA ARG A 286 2.63 6.22 -18.24
C ARG A 286 3.07 4.81 -18.65
N GLN A 287 2.17 4.00 -19.20
CA GLN A 287 2.40 2.58 -19.55
C GLN A 287 2.75 1.69 -18.35
N HIS A 288 2.31 2.10 -17.16
CA HIS A 288 2.58 1.46 -15.86
C HIS A 288 1.29 0.98 -15.15
N PRO A 289 0.30 0.36 -15.83
CA PRO A 289 -0.96 -0.02 -15.18
C PRO A 289 -0.84 -1.23 -14.24
N ILE A 290 0.24 -2.00 -14.35
CA ILE A 290 0.43 -3.29 -13.70
C ILE A 290 1.93 -3.58 -13.51
N GLN A 291 2.26 -4.33 -12.45
CA GLN A 291 3.60 -4.86 -12.23
C GLN A 291 3.88 -6.07 -13.16
N PRO A 292 5.10 -6.25 -13.68
CA PRO A 292 5.39 -7.23 -14.75
C PRO A 292 5.03 -8.68 -14.43
N VAL A 293 5.02 -9.04 -13.15
CA VAL A 293 4.77 -10.41 -12.66
C VAL A 293 3.30 -10.70 -12.37
N LEU A 294 2.45 -9.67 -12.40
CA LEU A 294 1.02 -9.79 -12.17
C LEU A 294 0.26 -9.99 -13.50
N ASN A 295 -0.97 -10.47 -13.40
CA ASN A 295 -1.83 -10.74 -14.56
C ASN A 295 -3.25 -10.26 -14.24
N ASP A 296 -3.70 -9.19 -14.90
CA ASP A 296 -5.03 -8.58 -14.78
C ASP A 296 -6.04 -9.10 -15.82
N GLU A 297 -5.64 -10.02 -16.69
CA GLU A 297 -6.44 -10.54 -17.80
C GLU A 297 -7.21 -11.83 -17.45
N ARG A 298 -7.14 -12.30 -16.20
CA ARG A 298 -7.82 -13.55 -15.81
C ARG A 298 -9.34 -13.34 -15.84
N LEU A 299 -10.01 -14.26 -16.53
CA LEU A 299 -11.47 -14.36 -16.56
C LEU A 299 -11.91 -15.56 -15.74
N PHE A 300 -13.03 -15.41 -15.02
CA PHE A 300 -13.57 -16.45 -14.14
C PHE A 300 -14.98 -16.83 -14.59
N ASP A 301 -15.29 -18.12 -14.66
CA ASP A 301 -16.60 -18.61 -15.08
C ASP A 301 -17.64 -18.39 -13.97
N ALA A 302 -18.73 -17.67 -14.29
CA ALA A 302 -19.79 -17.39 -13.32
C ALA A 302 -20.58 -18.64 -12.87
N THR A 303 -20.40 -19.79 -13.53
CA THR A 303 -21.06 -21.06 -13.21
C THR A 303 -20.26 -21.96 -12.27
N ASP A 304 -18.97 -21.67 -12.08
CA ASP A 304 -18.10 -22.42 -11.17
C ASP A 304 -18.32 -22.04 -9.70
N ASP A 305 -18.09 -23.01 -8.81
CA ASP A 305 -17.78 -22.71 -7.41
C ASP A 305 -16.38 -22.08 -7.34
N GLN A 306 -16.34 -20.75 -7.23
CA GLN A 306 -15.10 -20.00 -7.26
C GLN A 306 -14.19 -20.29 -6.07
N PHE A 307 -14.72 -20.61 -4.89
CA PHE A 307 -13.90 -20.93 -3.73
C PHE A 307 -13.15 -22.24 -3.96
N THR A 308 -13.88 -23.30 -4.33
CA THR A 308 -13.28 -24.59 -4.64
C THR A 308 -12.30 -24.48 -5.82
N ALA A 309 -12.66 -23.74 -6.87
CA ALA A 309 -11.80 -23.55 -8.04
C ALA A 309 -10.49 -22.82 -7.71
N ARG A 310 -10.55 -21.73 -6.94
CA ARG A 310 -9.34 -20.96 -6.56
C ARG A 310 -8.44 -21.75 -5.62
N LEU A 311 -9.01 -22.44 -4.62
CA LEU A 311 -8.25 -23.31 -3.73
C LEU A 311 -7.56 -24.44 -4.49
N THR A 312 -8.28 -25.10 -5.42
CA THR A 312 -7.70 -26.18 -6.24
C THR A 312 -6.59 -25.67 -7.15
N GLN A 313 -6.77 -24.48 -7.75
CA GLN A 313 -5.74 -23.87 -8.58
C GLN A 313 -4.50 -23.56 -7.74
N ALA A 314 -4.65 -22.89 -6.60
CA ALA A 314 -3.53 -22.57 -5.71
C ALA A 314 -2.82 -23.84 -5.22
N ALA A 315 -3.55 -24.91 -4.91
CA ALA A 315 -2.96 -26.19 -4.51
C ALA A 315 -2.16 -26.86 -5.62
N THR A 316 -2.64 -26.76 -6.86
CA THR A 316 -1.98 -27.37 -8.03
C THR A 316 -0.63 -26.71 -8.31
N PHE A 317 -0.54 -25.39 -8.15
CA PHE A 317 0.67 -24.62 -8.42
C PHE A 317 1.50 -24.29 -7.18
N ARG A 318 1.04 -24.72 -6.00
CA ARG A 318 1.58 -24.31 -4.68
C ARG A 318 1.71 -22.79 -4.57
N SER A 319 0.69 -22.08 -5.05
CA SER A 319 0.68 -20.63 -5.03
C SER A 319 0.26 -20.10 -3.67
N ILE A 320 0.96 -19.08 -3.21
CA ILE A 320 0.60 -18.37 -1.98
C ILE A 320 -0.66 -17.54 -2.21
N ILE A 321 -1.61 -17.67 -1.28
CA ILE A 321 -2.88 -16.95 -1.22
C ILE A 321 -3.14 -16.53 0.22
N ARG A 322 -3.97 -15.50 0.41
CA ARG A 322 -4.48 -15.12 1.73
C ARG A 322 -5.93 -15.53 1.86
N LEU A 323 -6.28 -16.13 2.99
CA LEU A 323 -7.65 -16.47 3.35
C LEU A 323 -8.09 -15.57 4.51
N LYS A 324 -9.33 -15.06 4.44
CA LYS A 324 -10.04 -14.54 5.60
C LYS A 324 -11.09 -15.56 6.01
N LEU A 325 -11.08 -15.97 7.27
CA LEU A 325 -12.02 -16.92 7.84
C LEU A 325 -13.18 -16.20 8.54
N HIS A 326 -14.26 -16.94 8.79
CA HIS A 326 -15.48 -16.42 9.42
C HIS A 326 -15.29 -15.89 10.85
N ASP A 327 -14.28 -16.37 11.55
CA ASP A 327 -13.90 -15.86 12.88
C ASP A 327 -13.07 -14.57 12.82
N GLY A 328 -12.83 -14.03 11.61
CA GLY A 328 -12.02 -12.85 11.37
C GLY A 328 -10.53 -13.13 11.25
N THR A 329 -10.08 -14.37 11.41
CA THR A 329 -8.66 -14.74 11.25
C THR A 329 -8.23 -14.57 9.80
N SER A 330 -7.08 -13.95 9.59
CA SER A 330 -6.42 -13.87 8.28
C SER A 330 -5.20 -14.77 8.28
N VAL A 331 -5.09 -15.67 7.30
CA VAL A 331 -3.95 -16.58 7.15
C VAL A 331 -3.36 -16.47 5.75
N LEU A 332 -2.03 -16.47 5.66
CA LEU A 332 -1.27 -16.48 4.41
C LEU A 332 -0.67 -17.88 4.23
N GLY A 333 -0.67 -18.41 3.02
CA GLY A 333 -0.13 -19.75 2.78
C GLY A 333 -0.62 -20.38 1.48
N TYR A 334 -0.48 -21.70 1.35
CA TYR A 334 -1.03 -22.42 0.19
C TYR A 334 -1.92 -23.59 0.63
N PRO A 335 -2.99 -23.88 -0.11
CA PRO A 335 -3.85 -25.03 0.16
C PRO A 335 -3.24 -26.33 -0.41
N ALA A 336 -3.60 -27.45 0.18
CA ALA A 336 -3.28 -28.80 -0.26
C ALA A 336 -4.49 -29.72 -0.01
N GLN A 337 -4.53 -30.86 -0.70
CA GLN A 337 -5.59 -31.88 -0.51
C GLN A 337 -7.01 -31.29 -0.55
N VAL A 338 -7.28 -30.41 -1.52
CA VAL A 338 -8.59 -29.77 -1.68
C VAL A 338 -9.63 -30.80 -2.10
N GLY A 339 -10.57 -31.08 -1.21
CA GLY A 339 -11.74 -31.92 -1.47
C GLY A 339 -13.01 -31.09 -1.64
N ASN A 340 -14.17 -31.75 -1.57
CA ASN A 340 -15.47 -31.09 -1.81
C ASN A 340 -15.93 -30.19 -0.65
N GLN A 341 -15.38 -30.35 0.55
CA GLN A 341 -15.82 -29.62 1.74
C GLN A 341 -14.67 -29.06 2.57
N HIS A 342 -13.48 -29.66 2.46
CA HIS A 342 -12.34 -29.34 3.30
C HIS A 342 -11.07 -29.32 2.47
N PHE A 343 -10.06 -28.65 2.99
CA PHE A 343 -8.70 -28.62 2.47
C PHE A 343 -7.73 -28.53 3.65
N ILE A 344 -6.46 -28.88 3.41
CA ILE A 344 -5.37 -28.60 4.34
C ILE A 344 -4.74 -27.30 3.89
N PHE A 345 -4.43 -26.39 4.81
CA PHE A 345 -3.75 -25.14 4.51
C PHE A 345 -2.42 -25.10 5.25
N HIS A 346 -1.36 -24.89 4.48
CA HIS A 346 0.00 -24.74 5.00
C HIS A 346 0.25 -23.25 5.17
N GLU A 347 0.16 -22.78 6.41
CA GLU A 347 0.35 -21.36 6.75
C GLU A 347 1.82 -20.96 6.60
N VAL A 348 2.06 -19.73 6.19
CA VAL A 348 3.37 -19.09 6.18
C VAL A 348 3.43 -18.13 7.35
N VAL A 349 4.36 -18.37 8.27
CA VAL A 349 4.62 -17.55 9.45
C VAL A 349 6.12 -17.27 9.51
N ASP A 350 6.51 -16.01 9.65
CA ASP A 350 7.92 -15.58 9.68
C ASP A 350 8.73 -16.14 8.49
N ASN A 351 8.14 -16.09 7.29
CA ASN A 351 8.68 -16.65 6.05
C ASN A 351 9.03 -18.15 6.11
N GLN A 352 8.36 -18.92 6.97
CA GLN A 352 8.48 -20.38 7.00
C GLN A 352 7.13 -21.05 6.80
N VAL A 353 7.15 -22.16 6.07
CA VAL A 353 5.94 -22.96 5.80
C VAL A 353 5.67 -23.93 6.95
N ASP A 354 4.45 -23.92 7.49
CA ASP A 354 3.95 -25.00 8.33
C ASP A 354 3.79 -26.29 7.51
N GLN A 355 4.71 -27.23 7.70
CA GLN A 355 4.74 -28.50 7.00
C GLN A 355 3.60 -29.46 7.38
N VAL A 356 2.95 -29.25 8.52
CA VAL A 356 1.82 -30.07 8.96
C VAL A 356 0.54 -29.57 8.29
N GLY A 357 0.34 -28.26 8.35
CA GLY A 357 -0.85 -27.59 7.87
C GLY A 357 -2.08 -27.86 8.74
N LYS A 358 -3.10 -27.02 8.57
CA LYS A 358 -4.35 -27.09 9.32
C LYS A 358 -5.53 -27.37 8.40
N ALA A 359 -6.43 -28.25 8.85
CA ALA A 359 -7.64 -28.54 8.10
C ALA A 359 -8.68 -27.43 8.30
N TYR A 360 -9.22 -26.92 7.19
CA TYR A 360 -10.27 -25.92 7.16
C TYR A 360 -11.45 -26.41 6.32
N ALA A 361 -12.68 -26.03 6.68
CA ALA A 361 -13.82 -26.19 5.79
C ALA A 361 -13.85 -25.05 4.76
N ILE A 362 -14.21 -25.36 3.52
CA ILE A 362 -14.33 -24.35 2.46
C ILE A 362 -15.39 -23.30 2.83
N THR A 363 -16.44 -23.72 3.54
CA THR A 363 -17.52 -22.86 4.02
C THR A 363 -17.08 -21.84 5.06
N ASP A 364 -15.95 -22.09 5.75
CA ASP A 364 -15.42 -21.18 6.77
C ASP A 364 -14.58 -20.06 6.15
N VAL A 365 -14.30 -20.13 4.85
CA VAL A 365 -13.56 -19.12 4.10
C VAL A 365 -14.52 -18.07 3.56
N ASP A 366 -14.34 -16.83 3.98
CA ASP A 366 -15.16 -15.68 3.59
C ASP A 366 -14.53 -14.88 2.45
N GLU A 367 -13.21 -14.83 2.41
CA GLU A 367 -12.42 -14.13 1.40
C GLU A 367 -11.19 -14.94 0.97
N VAL A 368 -10.85 -14.87 -0.31
CA VAL A 368 -9.57 -15.32 -0.87
C VAL A 368 -8.94 -14.17 -1.64
N ALA A 369 -7.78 -13.68 -1.20
CA ALA A 369 -6.95 -12.76 -1.98
C ALA A 369 -5.83 -13.52 -2.68
N PHE A 370 -5.61 -13.25 -3.96
CA PHE A 370 -4.66 -14.01 -4.79
C PHE A 370 -4.13 -13.19 -5.98
N GLY A 371 -2.98 -13.60 -6.52
CA GLY A 371 -2.36 -12.94 -7.68
C GLY A 371 -1.98 -11.49 -7.43
N TYR A 372 -1.53 -11.17 -6.22
CA TYR A 372 -1.02 -9.87 -5.79
C TYR A 372 0.49 -9.95 -5.49
N LEU A 373 1.15 -8.80 -5.40
CA LEU A 373 2.61 -8.71 -5.41
C LEU A 373 3.27 -9.36 -4.20
N ASP A 374 2.75 -9.13 -3.00
CA ASP A 374 3.30 -9.71 -1.78
C ASP A 374 3.26 -11.25 -1.79
N ALA A 375 2.14 -11.85 -2.20
CA ALA A 375 2.07 -13.31 -2.37
C ALA A 375 3.12 -13.84 -3.37
N TYR A 376 3.38 -13.12 -4.46
CA TYR A 376 4.44 -13.49 -5.41
C TYR A 376 5.83 -13.42 -4.76
N LEU A 377 6.12 -12.36 -4.01
CA LEU A 377 7.41 -12.16 -3.34
C LEU A 377 7.64 -13.24 -2.27
N THR A 378 6.65 -13.52 -1.43
CA THR A 378 6.69 -14.61 -0.45
C THR A 378 6.89 -15.97 -1.13
N GLU A 379 6.13 -16.27 -2.19
CA GLU A 379 6.29 -17.52 -2.94
C GLU A 379 7.72 -17.67 -3.50
N ARG A 380 8.31 -16.57 -3.98
CA ARG A 380 9.66 -16.58 -4.53
C ARG A 380 10.73 -16.76 -3.46
N GLN A 381 10.58 -16.11 -2.31
CA GLN A 381 11.48 -16.26 -1.17
C GLN A 381 11.53 -17.71 -0.69
N LEU A 382 10.36 -18.28 -0.42
CA LEU A 382 10.23 -19.68 0.02
C LEU A 382 10.84 -20.68 -0.97
N LYS A 383 10.70 -20.44 -2.28
CA LYS A 383 11.32 -21.28 -3.32
C LYS A 383 12.85 -21.21 -3.32
N VAL A 384 13.42 -20.03 -3.02
CA VAL A 384 14.87 -19.84 -2.93
C VAL A 384 15.43 -20.51 -1.67
N GLU A 385 14.70 -20.43 -0.56
CA GLU A 385 15.04 -21.05 0.72
C GLU A 385 14.84 -22.58 0.73
N GLY A 386 14.00 -23.09 -0.19
CA GLY A 386 13.75 -24.53 -0.38
C GLY A 386 12.54 -25.06 0.37
N ASP A 387 11.65 -24.17 0.82
CA ASP A 387 10.48 -24.48 1.65
C ASP A 387 9.19 -24.71 0.84
N LEU A 388 9.21 -24.48 -0.49
CA LEU A 388 8.08 -24.69 -1.43
C LEU A 388 8.35 -25.67 -2.58
#